data_AF-A0A3P7UAU4-F1
#
_entry.id   AF-A0A3P7UAU4-F1
#
_cell.length_a   1.000
_cell.length_b   1.000
_cell.length_c   1.000
_cell.angle_alpha   90.00
_cell.angle_beta   90.00
_cell.angle_gamma   90.00
#
_symmetry.space_group_name_H-M   'P 1'
#
loop_
_entity.id
_entity.type
_entity.pdbx_description
1 polymer ?
#
loop_
_entity_poly.entity_id
_entity_poly.type
_entity_poly.pdbx_seq_one_letter_code
_entity_poly.pdbx_strand_id
1 'polypeptide(L)'
;MSSPFVFHSEPFTSIDSAARADELSCDFRKPCCWHSLNDDSEWQIRSGRTININEFRRTFLVGRSRSPPAGNYLLQNDFKDLTSFGSCPFCSSDTSGNRLTRFRHWQSPTARLKLCWRRWGQAAIRAENCHPAEPSRQSQVISQKLVVPVGVDVQVNAVLISSRSAIMDR
;
A
#
# COMPACT_ATOMS: atom_id res chain seq x y z
N MET A 1 5.19 14.34 -17.31
CA MET A 1 4.91 14.60 -15.89
C MET A 1 4.63 13.28 -15.24
N SER A 2 5.55 12.85 -14.39
CA SER A 2 5.52 11.55 -13.75
C SER A 2 4.56 11.51 -12.56
N SER A 3 4.01 10.34 -12.23
CA SER A 3 2.95 10.14 -11.23
C SER A 3 3.53 9.60 -9.92
N PRO A 4 3.76 10.44 -8.90
CA PRO A 4 4.28 10.01 -7.62
C PRO A 4 3.16 9.47 -6.71
N PHE A 5 3.55 8.56 -5.84
CA PHE A 5 2.70 7.90 -4.86
C PHE A 5 3.49 7.56 -3.59
N VAL A 6 2.87 7.72 -2.42
CA VAL A 6 3.45 7.34 -1.12
C VAL A 6 2.53 6.36 -0.39
N PHE A 7 3.10 5.27 0.10
CA PHE A 7 2.47 4.31 1.00
C PHE A 7 3.22 4.22 2.33
N HIS A 8 2.46 4.17 3.40
CA HIS A 8 2.98 3.89 4.73
C HIS A 8 2.04 2.90 5.42
N SER A 9 2.50 1.67 5.65
CA SER A 9 1.81 0.72 6.52
C SER A 9 2.14 1.06 7.98
N GLU A 10 1.12 1.23 8.81
CA GLU A 10 1.31 1.49 10.24
C GLU A 10 1.28 0.16 10.99
N PRO A 11 2.10 -0.02 12.04
CA PRO A 11 1.97 -1.18 12.91
C PRO A 11 0.62 -1.20 13.62
N PHE A 12 0.03 -2.40 13.76
CA PHE A 12 -1.20 -2.59 14.49
C PHE A 12 -0.94 -2.39 16.00
N THR A 13 -1.44 -1.32 16.58
CA THR A 13 -1.59 -1.22 18.04
C THR A 13 -2.98 -1.72 18.41
N SER A 14 -3.14 -3.01 18.69
CA SER A 14 -4.20 -3.47 19.61
C SER A 14 -3.62 -3.64 21.01
N ILE A 15 -4.45 -3.29 21.99
CA ILE A 15 -4.17 -3.41 23.42
C ILE A 15 -4.15 -4.87 23.90
N ASP A 16 -4.42 -5.86 23.03
CA ASP A 16 -4.26 -7.27 23.39
C ASP A 16 -3.12 -7.94 22.62
N SER A 17 -2.17 -8.47 23.40
CA SER A 17 -1.13 -9.45 23.08
C SER A 17 0.03 -9.02 22.16
N ALA A 18 1.05 -8.45 22.80
CA ALA A 18 2.43 -8.50 22.35
C ALA A 18 2.95 -9.96 22.35
N ALA A 19 2.83 -10.70 21.22
CA ALA A 19 3.53 -11.99 21.06
C ALA A 19 3.76 -12.50 19.62
N ARG A 20 3.20 -11.87 18.58
CA ARG A 20 3.68 -12.00 17.20
C ARG A 20 3.58 -10.64 16.54
N ALA A 21 4.70 -10.07 16.13
CA ALA A 21 4.68 -8.92 15.24
C ALA A 21 3.82 -9.33 14.04
N ASP A 22 2.75 -8.58 13.78
CA ASP A 22 1.83 -8.84 12.69
C ASP A 22 2.64 -8.95 11.40
N GLU A 23 2.69 -10.10 10.72
CA GLU A 23 3.63 -10.40 9.62
C GLU A 23 3.51 -9.42 8.43
N LEU A 24 2.41 -8.67 8.39
CA LEU A 24 2.10 -7.63 7.40
C LEU A 24 2.55 -6.22 7.82
N SER A 25 2.86 -5.98 9.09
CA SER A 25 3.21 -4.67 9.62
C SER A 25 4.61 -4.26 9.17
N CYS A 26 4.72 -3.18 8.40
CA CYS A 26 6.01 -2.62 8.02
C CYS A 26 6.01 -1.08 8.09
N ASP A 27 6.77 -0.50 9.01
CA ASP A 27 6.95 0.94 9.14
C ASP A 27 8.12 1.50 8.30
N PHE A 28 8.76 0.62 7.53
CA PHE A 28 9.95 0.87 6.69
C PHE A 28 11.15 1.48 7.41
N ARG A 29 11.21 1.44 8.75
CA ARG A 29 12.39 1.86 9.52
C ARG A 29 13.48 0.81 9.52
N LYS A 30 13.07 -0.46 9.48
CA LYS A 30 13.93 -1.64 9.37
C LYS A 30 13.54 -2.41 8.10
N PRO A 31 14.47 -3.20 7.52
CA PRO A 31 14.11 -4.14 6.48
C PRO A 31 12.94 -5.02 6.92
N CYS A 32 11.92 -5.08 6.09
CA CYS A 32 10.79 -5.99 6.23
C CYS A 32 10.68 -6.81 4.95
N CYS A 33 9.88 -7.87 4.98
CA CYS A 33 9.73 -8.76 3.82
C CYS A 33 8.88 -8.19 2.69
N TRP A 34 8.40 -6.95 2.80
CA TRP A 34 7.71 -6.33 1.69
C TRP A 34 8.69 -6.02 0.57
N HIS A 35 8.33 -6.37 -0.67
CA HIS A 35 9.23 -6.26 -1.81
C HIS A 35 8.51 -5.91 -3.10
N SER A 36 9.26 -5.39 -4.08
CA SER A 36 8.75 -5.15 -5.42
C SER A 36 8.38 -6.47 -6.08
N LEU A 37 7.24 -6.52 -6.75
CA LEU A 37 6.83 -7.66 -7.58
C LEU A 37 7.09 -7.44 -9.07
N ASN A 38 7.51 -6.23 -9.45
CA ASN A 38 7.81 -5.86 -10.81
C ASN A 38 9.28 -5.44 -10.85
N ASP A 39 10.10 -6.23 -11.56
CA ASP A 39 11.56 -6.00 -11.60
C ASP A 39 11.92 -4.63 -12.21
N ASP A 40 11.12 -4.15 -13.16
CA ASP A 40 11.31 -2.84 -13.81
C ASP A 40 10.84 -1.65 -12.95
N SER A 41 10.31 -1.90 -11.75
CA SER A 41 9.72 -0.84 -10.92
C SER A 41 10.65 -0.38 -9.80
N GLU A 42 10.97 0.91 -9.81
CA GLU A 42 11.93 1.52 -8.88
C GLU A 42 11.26 2.02 -7.60
N TRP A 43 10.76 1.09 -6.79
CA TRP A 43 10.23 1.44 -5.46
C TRP A 43 11.34 1.94 -4.52
N GLN A 44 11.10 3.07 -3.87
CA GLN A 44 12.09 3.71 -2.99
C GLN A 44 11.57 3.81 -1.57
N ILE A 45 12.39 3.44 -0.59
CA ILE A 45 12.13 3.79 0.81
C ILE A 45 12.76 5.15 1.09
N ARG A 46 11.95 6.10 1.56
CA ARG A 46 12.37 7.48 1.87
C ARG A 46 12.03 7.82 3.31
N SER A 47 12.75 8.77 3.90
CA SER A 47 12.45 9.27 5.24
C SER A 47 11.48 10.46 5.17
N GLY A 48 10.43 10.43 6.01
CA GLY A 48 9.52 11.56 6.18
C GLY A 48 10.20 12.86 6.64
N ARG A 49 11.37 12.75 7.30
CA ARG A 49 12.13 13.90 7.80
C ARG A 49 12.76 14.75 6.70
N THR A 50 12.98 14.18 5.51
CA THR A 50 13.63 14.87 4.39
C THR A 50 12.62 15.38 3.35
N ILE A 51 11.32 15.37 3.66
CA ILE A 51 10.28 15.80 2.73
C ILE A 51 10.33 17.32 2.55
N ASN A 52 10.44 17.77 1.29
CA ASN A 52 10.11 19.15 0.94
C ASN A 52 8.58 19.33 0.97
N ILE A 53 8.08 20.04 1.98
CA ILE A 53 6.63 20.19 2.21
C ILE A 53 5.91 20.90 1.05
N ASN A 54 6.59 21.82 0.35
CA ASN A 54 5.99 22.58 -0.74
C ASN A 54 5.83 21.71 -1.98
N GLU A 55 6.87 20.93 -2.32
CA GLU A 55 6.81 19.94 -3.40
C GLU A 55 5.75 18.88 -3.10
N PHE A 56 5.76 18.32 -1.89
CA PHE A 56 4.78 17.33 -1.44
C PHE A 56 3.33 17.79 -1.65
N ARG A 57 2.99 19.00 -1.20
CA ARG A 57 1.63 19.55 -1.34
C ARG A 57 1.23 19.76 -2.80
N ARG A 58 2.15 20.28 -3.63
CA ARG A 58 1.92 20.45 -5.08
C ARG A 58 1.71 19.12 -5.78
N THR A 59 2.49 18.13 -5.40
CA THR A 59 2.49 16.80 -6.00
C THR A 59 1.21 16.03 -5.73
N PHE A 60 0.76 15.98 -4.47
CA PHE A 60 -0.41 15.20 -4.06
C PHE A 60 -1.72 16.02 -4.12
N LEU A 61 -1.65 17.30 -4.49
CA LEU A 61 -2.74 18.27 -4.40
C LEU A 61 -3.43 18.28 -3.03
N VAL A 62 -2.62 18.06 -1.99
CA VAL A 62 -3.10 18.02 -0.62
C VAL A 62 -2.91 19.38 0.04
N GLY A 63 -4.00 19.94 0.57
CA GLY A 63 -3.96 21.20 1.33
C GLY A 63 -3.18 21.08 2.65
N ARG A 64 -3.19 22.14 3.44
CA ARG A 64 -2.47 22.17 4.74
C ARG A 64 -3.00 21.16 5.77
N SER A 65 -4.23 20.68 5.61
CA SER A 65 -4.91 19.76 6.53
C SER A 65 -4.40 18.32 6.46
N ARG A 66 -3.66 17.96 5.41
CA ARG A 66 -3.15 16.60 5.19
C ARG A 66 -1.65 16.58 5.45
N SER A 67 -1.27 15.99 6.57
CA SER A 67 0.13 15.90 6.97
C SER A 67 0.92 14.99 6.03
N PRO A 68 2.21 15.24 5.81
CA PRO A 68 3.10 14.27 5.17
C PRO A 68 3.35 13.06 6.08
N PRO A 69 3.94 11.98 5.55
CA PRO A 69 4.45 10.87 6.36
C PRO A 69 5.38 11.36 7.46
N ALA A 70 5.13 10.94 8.71
CA ALA A 70 6.01 11.24 9.85
C ALA A 70 7.20 10.27 9.95
N GLY A 71 7.08 9.08 9.37
CA GLY A 71 8.09 8.00 9.38
C GLY A 71 8.70 7.73 8.01
N ASN A 72 9.42 6.61 7.90
CA ASN A 72 9.88 6.13 6.61
C ASN A 72 8.68 5.64 5.79
N TYR A 73 8.72 5.83 4.49
CA TYR A 73 7.61 5.51 3.61
C TYR A 73 8.11 4.94 2.29
N LEU A 74 7.24 4.16 1.67
CA LEU A 74 7.45 3.62 0.35
C LEU A 74 6.98 4.65 -0.69
N LEU A 75 7.82 4.98 -1.64
CA LEU A 75 7.59 5.92 -2.72
C LEU A 75 7.67 5.18 -4.05
N GLN A 76 6.70 5.45 -4.93
CA GLN A 76 6.81 5.08 -6.33
C GLN A 76 6.60 6.31 -7.20
N ASN A 77 7.50 6.49 -8.16
CA ASN A 77 7.47 7.56 -9.15
C ASN A 77 7.52 6.94 -10.55
N ASP A 78 7.23 7.74 -11.57
CA ASP A 78 7.61 7.44 -12.97
C ASP A 78 7.12 6.10 -13.54
N PHE A 79 6.08 5.51 -12.96
CA PHE A 79 5.49 4.26 -13.46
C PHE A 79 4.54 4.52 -14.63
N LYS A 80 4.58 3.66 -15.64
CA LYS A 80 3.81 3.84 -16.90
C LYS A 80 2.37 3.36 -16.78
N ASP A 81 2.21 2.11 -16.34
CA ASP A 81 0.90 1.44 -16.33
C ASP A 81 0.54 0.92 -14.94
N LEU A 82 1.17 -0.19 -14.55
CA LEU A 82 0.90 -0.88 -13.30
C LEU A 82 2.20 -1.26 -12.61
N THR A 83 2.22 -1.12 -11.30
CA THR A 83 3.33 -1.56 -10.46
C THR A 83 2.80 -2.01 -9.11
N SER A 84 3.47 -2.99 -8.50
CA SER A 84 3.01 -3.59 -7.26
C SER A 84 4.13 -3.88 -6.27
N PHE A 85 3.78 -3.75 -4.99
CA PHE A 85 4.66 -4.04 -3.86
C PHE A 85 3.94 -5.02 -2.94
N GLY A 86 4.50 -6.21 -2.77
CA GLY A 86 3.87 -7.33 -2.08
C GLY A 86 4.43 -7.54 -0.67
N SER A 87 3.59 -8.02 0.25
CA SER A 87 3.96 -8.40 1.61
C SER A 87 4.65 -9.76 1.71
N CYS A 88 5.01 -10.20 2.91
CA CYS A 88 5.22 -11.63 3.19
C CYS A 88 3.98 -12.45 2.81
N PRO A 89 4.15 -13.76 2.50
CA PRO A 89 3.04 -14.69 2.63
C PRO A 89 2.60 -14.78 4.09
N PHE A 90 1.29 -14.89 4.31
CA PHE A 90 0.70 -15.21 5.60
C PHE A 90 -0.51 -16.12 5.38
N CYS A 91 -0.85 -16.89 6.40
CA CYS A 91 -2.03 -17.74 6.41
C CYS A 91 -3.08 -17.17 7.37
N SER A 92 -4.32 -16.99 6.91
CA SER A 92 -5.40 -16.57 7.80
C SER A 92 -5.84 -17.73 8.68
N SER A 93 -5.65 -17.59 9.99
CA SER A 93 -6.19 -18.51 11.00
C SER A 93 -7.63 -18.20 11.42
N ASP A 94 -8.16 -17.03 11.02
CA ASP A 94 -9.56 -16.65 11.26
C ASP A 94 -10.46 -17.47 10.33
N THR A 95 -11.43 -18.18 10.90
CA THR A 95 -12.42 -19.01 10.18
C THR A 95 -13.29 -18.19 9.24
N SER A 96 -13.40 -16.88 9.46
CA SER A 96 -14.14 -15.97 8.58
C SER A 96 -13.31 -15.43 7.41
N GLY A 97 -12.00 -15.70 7.36
CA GLY A 97 -11.08 -15.20 6.33
C GLY A 97 -10.93 -13.68 6.31
N ASN A 98 -11.45 -13.00 7.33
CA ASN A 98 -11.47 -11.55 7.39
C ASN A 98 -10.13 -11.02 7.87
N ARG A 99 -9.51 -10.19 7.03
CA ARG A 99 -8.25 -9.54 7.36
C ARG A 99 -8.38 -8.03 7.33
N LEU A 100 -8.15 -7.38 8.45
CA LEU A 100 -8.13 -5.93 8.53
C LEU A 100 -6.71 -5.42 8.29
N THR A 101 -6.51 -4.65 7.23
CA THR A 101 -5.22 -4.01 6.92
C THR A 101 -5.31 -2.52 7.16
N ARG A 102 -4.37 -1.96 7.92
CA ARG A 102 -4.30 -0.53 8.21
C ARG A 102 -3.13 0.12 7.48
N PHE A 103 -3.40 1.20 6.76
CA PHE A 103 -2.37 1.93 6.03
C PHE A 103 -2.73 3.40 5.86
N ARG A 104 -1.70 4.22 5.63
CA ARG A 104 -1.82 5.59 5.14
C ARG A 104 -1.28 5.64 3.72
N HIS A 105 -1.85 6.54 2.93
CA HIS A 105 -1.39 6.76 1.56
C HIS A 105 -1.53 8.22 1.14
N TRP A 106 -0.76 8.56 0.10
CA TRP A 106 -0.88 9.80 -0.66
C TRP A 106 -0.69 9.44 -2.13
N GLN A 107 -1.58 9.90 -2.98
CA GLN A 107 -1.57 9.60 -4.39
C GLN A 107 -1.81 10.87 -5.20
N SER A 108 -0.98 11.09 -6.22
CA SER A 108 -1.20 12.17 -7.16
C SER A 108 -2.53 11.96 -7.91
N PRO A 109 -3.11 13.00 -8.52
CA PRO A 109 -4.37 12.88 -9.28
C PRO A 109 -4.33 11.82 -10.38
N THR A 110 -3.13 11.53 -10.89
CA THR A 110 -2.87 10.58 -11.96
C THR A 110 -2.52 9.18 -11.47
N ALA A 111 -2.43 8.94 -10.16
CA ALA A 111 -2.20 7.62 -9.57
C ALA A 111 -3.45 7.09 -8.85
N ARG A 112 -3.67 5.78 -8.92
CA ARG A 112 -4.71 5.08 -8.16
C ARG A 112 -4.10 3.90 -7.42
N LEU A 113 -4.20 3.93 -6.10
CA LEU A 113 -3.84 2.81 -5.23
C LEU A 113 -5.01 1.86 -5.07
N LYS A 114 -4.75 0.56 -5.23
CA LYS A 114 -5.60 -0.53 -4.81
C LYS A 114 -4.83 -1.39 -3.81
N LEU A 115 -5.50 -1.87 -2.77
CA LEU A 115 -5.00 -2.94 -1.92
C LEU A 115 -5.59 -4.25 -2.41
N CYS A 116 -4.75 -5.16 -2.87
CA CYS A 116 -5.16 -6.44 -3.44
C CYS A 116 -4.61 -7.60 -2.64
N TRP A 117 -5.15 -8.79 -2.83
CA TRP A 117 -4.52 -10.02 -2.38
C TRP A 117 -4.41 -11.05 -3.50
N ARG A 118 -3.43 -11.94 -3.39
CA ARG A 118 -3.26 -13.11 -4.26
C ARG A 118 -2.81 -14.30 -3.43
N ARG A 119 -2.99 -15.53 -3.94
CA ARG A 119 -2.38 -16.70 -3.30
C ARG A 119 -0.86 -16.64 -3.50
N TRP A 120 -0.11 -17.09 -2.51
CA TRP A 120 1.34 -17.18 -2.62
C TRP A 120 1.73 -18.05 -3.81
N GLY A 121 2.77 -17.64 -4.55
CA GLY A 121 3.23 -18.31 -5.77
C GLY A 121 2.36 -18.09 -7.02
N GLN A 122 1.17 -17.49 -6.93
CA GLN A 122 0.42 -17.10 -8.13
C GLN A 122 0.98 -15.81 -8.73
N ALA A 123 1.26 -15.81 -10.03
CA ALA A 123 1.80 -14.65 -10.72
C ALA A 123 0.80 -13.49 -10.80
N ALA A 124 -0.46 -13.77 -11.17
CA ALA A 124 -1.45 -12.73 -11.45
C ALA A 124 -2.20 -12.24 -10.21
N ILE A 125 -2.31 -10.92 -10.07
CA ILE A 125 -3.25 -10.26 -9.16
C ILE A 125 -4.58 -10.12 -9.89
N ARG A 126 -5.66 -10.62 -9.31
CA ARG A 126 -7.00 -10.56 -9.93
C ARG A 126 -7.78 -9.35 -9.45
N ALA A 127 -8.57 -8.75 -10.35
CA ALA A 127 -9.29 -7.51 -10.07
C ALA A 127 -10.35 -7.67 -8.97
N GLU A 128 -10.99 -8.83 -8.90
CA GLU A 128 -11.99 -9.15 -7.87
C GLU A 128 -11.41 -9.18 -6.44
N ASN A 129 -10.09 -9.33 -6.31
CA ASN A 129 -9.39 -9.37 -5.02
C ASN A 129 -8.87 -7.99 -4.59
N CYS A 130 -9.21 -6.94 -5.33
CA CYS A 130 -8.68 -5.59 -5.15
C CYS A 130 -9.72 -4.63 -4.58
N HIS A 131 -9.29 -3.83 -3.61
CA HIS A 131 -10.09 -2.75 -3.04
C HIS A 131 -9.39 -1.40 -3.26
N PRO A 132 -10.04 -0.41 -3.90
CA PRO A 132 -9.43 0.89 -4.12
C PRO A 132 -9.23 1.63 -2.80
N ALA A 133 -8.09 2.32 -2.69
CA ALA A 133 -7.87 3.26 -1.60
C ALA A 133 -8.57 4.59 -1.94
N GLU A 134 -9.45 5.01 -1.03
CA GLU A 134 -10.27 6.19 -1.19
C GLU A 134 -9.43 7.48 -1.24
N PRO A 135 -9.39 8.22 -2.39
CA PRO A 135 -8.56 9.42 -2.53
C PRO A 135 -8.88 10.53 -1.53
N SER A 136 -10.13 10.61 -1.05
CA SER A 136 -10.54 11.60 -0.05
C SER A 136 -9.99 11.32 1.36
N ARG A 137 -9.48 10.10 1.59
CA ARG A 137 -8.91 9.65 2.88
C ARG A 137 -7.39 9.64 2.91
N GLN A 138 -6.73 10.27 1.93
CA GLN A 138 -5.28 10.49 1.97
C GLN A 138 -4.83 11.08 3.30
N SER A 139 -3.61 10.74 3.73
CA SER A 139 -3.00 11.06 5.04
C SER A 139 -3.67 10.48 6.29
N GLN A 140 -4.91 9.97 6.19
CA GLN A 140 -5.57 9.30 7.31
C GLN A 140 -5.16 7.83 7.37
N VAL A 141 -5.29 7.23 8.55
CA VAL A 141 -5.22 5.78 8.67
C VAL A 141 -6.53 5.21 8.11
N ILE A 142 -6.40 4.39 7.09
CA ILE A 142 -7.50 3.65 6.46
C ILE A 142 -7.42 2.22 6.94
N SER A 143 -8.54 1.73 7.47
CA SER A 143 -8.73 0.32 7.78
C SER A 143 -9.50 -0.32 6.62
N GLN A 144 -8.82 -1.11 5.81
CA GLN A 144 -9.40 -1.85 4.70
C GLN A 144 -9.60 -3.29 5.11
N LYS A 145 -10.84 -3.78 5.03
CA LYS A 145 -11.16 -5.19 5.21
C LYS A 145 -10.91 -5.93 3.88
N LEU A 146 -10.13 -7.01 3.95
CA LEU A 146 -9.89 -7.96 2.88
C LEU A 146 -10.51 -9.30 3.29
N VAL A 147 -11.14 -9.99 2.35
CA VAL A 147 -11.62 -11.37 2.57
C VAL A 147 -10.67 -12.28 1.82
N VAL A 148 -9.88 -13.06 2.56
CA VAL A 148 -8.86 -13.96 2.02
C VAL A 148 -9.21 -15.42 2.31
N PRO A 149 -8.76 -16.38 1.49
CA PRO A 149 -8.93 -17.80 1.75
C PRO A 149 -8.32 -18.21 3.09
N VAL A 150 -9.03 -19.07 3.82
CA VAL A 150 -8.57 -19.65 5.10
C VAL A 150 -7.68 -20.86 4.81
N GLY A 151 -6.62 -21.03 5.59
CA GLY A 151 -5.74 -22.21 5.48
C GLY A 151 -4.83 -22.24 4.25
N VAL A 152 -4.72 -21.13 3.52
CA VAL A 152 -3.85 -20.98 2.34
C VAL A 152 -2.98 -19.75 2.50
N ASP A 153 -1.70 -19.88 2.15
CA ASP A 153 -0.79 -18.74 2.14
C ASP A 153 -1.20 -17.72 1.08
N VAL A 154 -1.35 -16.48 1.52
CA VAL A 154 -1.73 -15.34 0.69
C VAL A 154 -0.75 -14.19 0.88
N GLN A 155 -0.66 -13.35 -0.13
CA GLN A 155 0.14 -12.12 -0.14
C GLN A 155 -0.77 -10.93 -0.37
N VAL A 156 -0.62 -9.90 0.46
CA VAL A 156 -1.26 -8.59 0.28
C VAL A 156 -0.35 -7.72 -0.58
N ASN A 157 -0.93 -6.97 -1.51
CA ASN A 157 -0.21 -6.19 -2.51
C ASN A 157 -0.74 -4.77 -2.56
N ALA A 158 0.14 -3.80 -2.43
CA ALA A 158 -0.14 -2.42 -2.80
C ALA A 158 0.05 -2.31 -4.32
N VAL A 159 -1.05 -2.14 -5.05
CA VAL A 159 -1.06 -2.05 -6.52
C VAL A 159 -1.34 -0.62 -6.93
N LEU A 160 -0.44 -0.05 -7.72
CA LEU A 160 -0.59 1.27 -8.31
C LEU A 160 -0.93 1.15 -9.78
N ILE A 161 -1.92 1.93 -10.19
CA ILE A 161 -2.37 2.00 -11.57
C ILE A 161 -2.36 3.47 -12.00
N SER A 162 -1.85 3.71 -13.20
CA SER A 162 -1.88 5.02 -13.83
C SER A 162 -3.32 5.34 -14.21
N SER A 163 -3.77 6.56 -13.96
CA SER A 163 -5.14 6.97 -14.30
C SER A 163 -5.42 6.91 -15.80
N ARG A 164 -4.38 6.89 -16.64
CA ARG A 164 -4.52 6.65 -18.09
C ARG A 164 -4.98 5.22 -18.38
N SER A 165 -4.42 4.25 -17.65
CA SER A 165 -4.72 2.82 -17.80
C SER A 165 -5.98 2.43 -17.03
N ALA A 166 -6.34 3.16 -15.97
CA ALA A 166 -7.58 2.94 -15.20
C ALA A 166 -8.88 3.25 -15.96
N ILE A 167 -8.82 4.00 -17.07
CA ILE A 167 -9.98 4.30 -17.93
C ILE A 167 -10.37 3.09 -18.80
N MET A 168 -9.43 2.17 -19.05
CA MET A 168 -9.67 0.96 -19.85
C MET A 168 -10.21 -0.22 -19.04
N ASP A 169 -10.33 -0.06 -17.72
CA ASP A 169 -10.65 -1.12 -16.75
C ASP A 169 -12.11 -0.99 -16.21
N ARG A 170 -12.96 -0.24 -16.93
CA ARG A 170 -14.39 -0.03 -16.63
C ARG A 170 -15.29 -0.70 -17.66
#